data_AF-A0A4R9AHZ2-F1
#
_entry.id   AF-A0A4R9AHZ2-F1
#
_cell.length_a   1.000
_cell.length_b   1.000
_cell.length_c   1.000
_cell.angle_alpha   90.00
_cell.angle_beta   90.00
_cell.angle_gamma   90.00
#
_symmetry.space_group_name_H-M   'P 1'
#
loop_
_entity.id
_entity.type
_entity.pdbx_description
1 polymer ?
#
loop_
_entity_poly.entity_id
_entity_poly.type
_entity_poly.pdbx_seq_one_letter_code
_entity_poly.pdbx_strand_id
1 'polypeptide(L)'
;MNVSDTQVRVFFVGGNPACYGTRAITEQTGTEVAVALIQGTLPEAPEACTALAFQGSLLIDLDAPLGDRPVVKLSIDGAIPPSK
;
A
#
# COMPACT_ATOMS: atom_id res chain seq x y z
N MET A 1 -5.67 16.22 -8.20
CA MET A 1 -4.46 15.56 -7.64
C MET A 1 -3.79 14.85 -8.80
N ASN A 2 -2.68 15.40 -9.30
CA ASN A 2 -1.98 14.80 -10.45
C ASN A 2 -0.99 13.74 -9.94
N VAL A 3 -0.83 12.64 -10.66
CA VAL A 3 0.15 11.58 -10.38
C VAL A 3 1.22 11.69 -11.46
N SER A 4 2.50 11.80 -11.09
CA SER A 4 3.59 11.81 -12.08
C SER A 4 3.83 10.42 -12.65
N ASP A 5 4.63 10.34 -13.73
CA ASP A 5 5.07 9.07 -14.32
C ASP A 5 5.97 8.26 -13.37
N THR A 6 6.63 8.92 -12.41
CA THR A 6 7.40 8.33 -11.32
C THR A 6 6.58 8.04 -10.06
N GLN A 7 5.24 8.05 -10.15
CA GLN A 7 4.39 7.82 -8.99
C GLN A 7 3.29 6.81 -9.27
N VAL A 8 2.96 6.03 -8.24
CA VAL A 8 1.81 5.11 -8.25
C VAL A 8 0.91 5.45 -7.08
N ARG A 9 -0.39 5.59 -7.37
CA ARG A 9 -1.42 5.71 -6.33
C ARG A 9 -2.06 4.35 -6.09
N VAL A 10 -1.92 3.84 -4.88
CA VAL A 10 -2.54 2.57 -4.45
C VAL A 10 -3.71 2.88 -3.54
N PHE A 11 -4.89 2.40 -3.90
CA PHE A 11 -6.09 2.51 -3.07
C PHE A 11 -6.25 1.27 -2.20
N PHE A 12 -6.74 1.45 -0.98
CA PHE A 12 -6.93 0.36 -0.02
C PHE A 12 -8.10 0.63 0.91
N VAL A 13 -8.57 -0.42 1.57
CA VAL A 13 -9.51 -0.32 2.70
C VAL A 13 -8.74 -0.66 3.97
N GLY A 14 -8.74 0.27 4.92
CA GLY A 14 -8.10 0.13 6.22
C GLY A 14 -9.07 0.30 7.38
N GLY A 15 -8.52 0.26 8.59
CA GLY A 15 -9.26 0.52 9.82
C GLY A 15 -9.44 2.02 10.11
N ASN A 16 -9.96 2.35 11.30
CA ASN A 16 -10.06 3.73 11.76
C ASN A 16 -8.69 4.46 11.68
N PRO A 17 -8.58 5.57 10.92
CA PRO A 17 -7.29 6.24 10.69
C PRO A 17 -6.72 6.92 11.95
N ALA A 18 -7.51 7.11 13.01
CA ALA A 18 -7.01 7.54 14.31
C ALA A 18 -6.32 6.41 15.10
N CYS A 19 -6.43 5.17 14.64
CA CYS A 19 -5.90 3.98 15.30
C CYS A 19 -4.88 3.22 14.47
N TYR A 20 -5.05 3.20 13.15
CA TYR A 20 -4.26 2.38 12.26
C TYR A 20 -3.58 3.24 11.20
N GLY A 21 -2.28 3.01 11.01
CA GLY A 21 -1.49 3.53 9.91
C GLY A 21 -1.29 2.47 8.84
N THR A 22 -1.12 2.89 7.59
CA THR A 22 -0.72 2.01 6.49
C THR A 22 0.53 2.58 5.83
N ARG A 23 1.53 1.74 5.62
CA ARG A 23 2.74 2.07 4.83
C ARG A 23 2.90 1.09 3.68
N ALA A 24 3.61 1.52 2.64
CA ALA A 24 4.01 0.64 1.55
C ALA A 24 5.45 0.12 1.75
N ILE A 25 5.70 -1.10 1.31
CA ILE A 25 7.03 -1.62 1.00
C ILE A 25 7.04 -1.92 -0.50
N THR A 26 8.10 -1.53 -1.19
CA THR A 26 8.23 -1.74 -2.63
C THR A 26 9.51 -2.44 -3.01
N GLU A 27 9.42 -3.33 -3.99
CA GLU A 27 10.57 -3.83 -4.74
C GLU A 27 10.41 -3.37 -6.18
N GLN A 28 11.42 -2.66 -6.70
CA GLN A 28 11.39 -2.07 -8.04
C GLN A 28 12.47 -2.68 -8.89
N THR A 29 12.07 -3.22 -10.03
CA THR A 29 12.97 -3.81 -11.02
C THR A 29 12.78 -3.17 -12.39
N GLY A 30 13.61 -3.55 -13.35
CA GLY A 30 13.43 -3.13 -14.75
C GLY A 30 12.14 -3.68 -15.39
N THR A 31 11.51 -4.70 -14.81
CA THR A 31 10.35 -5.38 -15.40
C THR A 31 9.06 -5.17 -14.62
N GLU A 32 9.10 -4.90 -13.32
CA GLU A 32 7.88 -4.71 -12.51
C GLU A 32 8.13 -3.85 -11.26
N VAL A 33 7.03 -3.38 -10.66
CA VAL A 33 7.00 -2.73 -9.35
C VAL A 33 6.10 -3.56 -8.44
N ALA A 34 6.69 -4.24 -7.47
CA ALA A 34 5.97 -5.04 -6.50
C ALA A 34 5.67 -4.21 -5.24
N VAL A 35 4.43 -4.21 -4.76
CA VAL A 35 3.98 -3.41 -3.61
C VAL A 35 3.32 -4.28 -2.56
N ALA A 36 3.77 -4.17 -1.30
CA ALA A 36 3.05 -4.65 -0.12
C ALA A 36 2.52 -3.46 0.68
N LEU A 37 1.26 -3.54 1.11
CA LEU A 37 0.70 -2.63 2.10
C LEU A 37 0.74 -3.27 3.47
N ILE A 38 1.38 -2.59 4.42
CA ILE A 38 1.49 -3.03 5.81
C ILE A 38 0.65 -2.09 6.67
N GLN A 39 -0.42 -2.62 7.25
CA GLN A 39 -1.23 -1.91 8.24
C GLN A 39 -0.76 -2.26 9.64
N GLY A 40 -0.70 -1.28 10.53
CA GLY A 40 -0.37 -1.47 11.94
C GLY A 40 -1.07 -0.46 12.83
N THR A 41 -1.11 -0.75 14.13
CA THR A 41 -1.63 0.18 15.15
C THR A 41 -0.66 1.35 15.34
N LEU A 42 -1.18 2.57 15.41
CA LEU A 42 -0.39 3.76 15.72
C LEU A 42 0.10 3.72 17.17
N PRO A 43 1.31 4.22 17.48
CA PRO A 43 1.83 4.26 18.85
C PRO A 43 0.91 4.99 19.85
N GLU A 44 0.21 6.02 19.38
CA GLU A 44 -0.70 6.87 20.14
C GLU A 44 -2.16 6.40 20.10
N ALA A 45 -2.44 5.24 19.49
CA ALA A 45 -3.81 4.73 19.40
C ALA A 45 -4.40 4.45 20.80
N PRO A 46 -5.70 4.73 21.01
CA PRO A 46 -6.39 4.35 22.23
C PRO A 46 -6.46 2.82 22.38
N GLU A 47 -6.67 2.33 23.60
CA GLU A 47 -6.83 0.88 23.87
C GLU A 47 -8.01 0.25 23.09
N ALA A 48 -9.05 1.04 22.82
CA ALA A 48 -10.23 0.63 22.08
C ALA A 48 -10.43 1.50 20.84
N CYS A 49 -10.59 0.85 19.69
CA CYS A 49 -10.80 1.50 18.41
C CYS A 49 -12.20 1.22 17.87
N THR A 50 -12.87 2.27 17.39
CA THR A 50 -14.12 2.11 16.64
C THR A 50 -13.89 1.25 15.40
N ALA A 51 -14.76 0.26 15.19
CA ALA A 51 -14.80 -0.51 13.96
C ALA A 51 -15.29 0.39 12.82
N LEU A 52 -14.36 0.83 11.96
CA LEU A 52 -14.60 1.68 10.81
C LEU A 52 -13.84 1.12 9.61
N ALA A 53 -14.52 0.99 8.47
CA ALA A 53 -13.88 0.74 7.19
C ALA A 53 -13.53 2.08 6.53
N PHE A 54 -12.24 2.39 6.43
CA PHE A 54 -11.73 3.61 5.83
C PHE A 54 -11.20 3.33 4.43
N GLN A 55 -11.66 4.07 3.42
CA GLN A 55 -11.07 4.01 2.08
C GLN A 55 -9.93 5.01 1.97
N GLY A 56 -8.71 4.51 1.85
CA GLY A 56 -7.49 5.29 1.79
C GLY A 56 -6.76 5.18 0.45
N SER A 57 -5.73 6.02 0.28
CA SER A 57 -4.74 5.83 -0.77
C SER A 57 -3.35 6.23 -0.30
N LEU A 58 -2.33 5.53 -0.78
CA LEU A 58 -0.93 5.94 -0.66
C LEU A 58 -0.43 6.40 -2.03
N LEU A 59 0.35 7.48 -2.03
CA LEU A 59 1.16 7.87 -3.18
C LEU A 59 2.57 7.33 -2.93
N ILE A 60 3.04 6.50 -3.86
CA ILE A 60 4.32 5.80 -3.77
C ILE A 60 5.22 6.37 -4.85
N ASP A 61 6.41 6.83 -4.46
CA ASP A 61 7.44 7.29 -5.39
C ASP A 61 8.21 6.09 -5.97
N LEU A 62 8.52 6.18 -7.25
CA LEU A 62 9.30 5.21 -8.00
C LEU A 62 10.71 5.75 -8.26
N ASP A 63 11.68 4.83 -8.34
CA ASP A 63 13.08 5.17 -8.65
C ASP A 63 13.26 5.63 -10.11
N ALA A 64 12.33 5.25 -10.99
CA ALA A 64 12.28 5.61 -12.40
C ALA A 64 10.81 5.62 -12.90
N PRO A 65 10.49 6.30 -14.03
CA PRO A 65 9.14 6.30 -14.60
C PRO A 65 8.56 4.89 -14.75
N LEU A 66 7.28 4.69 -14.42
CA LEU A 66 6.64 3.37 -14.43
C LEU A 66 6.75 2.70 -15.81
N GLY A 67 6.47 3.45 -16.88
CA GLY A 67 6.40 2.92 -18.24
C GLY A 67 5.34 1.83 -18.35
N ASP A 68 5.68 0.73 -19.03
CA ASP A 68 4.81 -0.43 -19.20
C ASP A 68 4.97 -1.49 -18.09
N ARG A 69 5.78 -1.22 -17.05
CA ARG A 69 6.01 -2.17 -15.97
C ARG A 69 4.71 -2.39 -15.20
N PRO A 70 4.24 -3.64 -15.02
CA PRO A 70 3.09 -3.91 -14.17
C PRO A 70 3.39 -3.56 -12.71
N VAL A 71 2.34 -3.11 -12.02
CA VAL A 71 2.33 -2.99 -10.56
C VAL A 71 1.67 -4.24 -10.00
N VAL A 72 2.41 -5.01 -9.20
CA VAL A 72 1.96 -6.30 -8.67
C VAL A 72 1.98 -6.31 -7.15
N LYS A 73 1.30 -7.29 -6.54
CA LYS A 73 1.42 -7.50 -5.09
C LYS A 73 2.80 -8.08 -4.81
N LEU A 74 3.50 -7.50 -3.84
CA LEU A 74 4.75 -8.07 -3.36
C LEU A 74 4.48 -9.42 -2.72
N SER A 75 5.03 -10.47 -3.32
CA SER A 75 4.90 -11.83 -2.84
C SER A 75 5.90 -12.03 -1.72
N ILE A 76 5.45 -11.97 -0.47
CA ILE A 76 6.19 -12.61 0.61
C ILE A 76 5.89 -14.11 0.49
N ASP A 77 6.91 -14.92 0.21
CA ASP A 77 6.76 -16.37 0.04
C ASP A 77 5.86 -16.96 1.16
N GLY A 78 4.63 -17.32 0.79
CA GLY A 78 3.68 -18.07 1.62
C GLY A 78 2.40 -17.38 2.12
N ALA A 79 2.19 -16.06 1.97
CA ALA A 79 1.09 -15.39 2.72
C ALA A 79 -0.11 -14.83 1.93
N ILE A 80 -0.17 -14.95 0.60
CA ILE A 80 -1.31 -14.42 -0.17
C ILE A 80 -1.88 -15.50 -1.09
N PRO A 81 -3.01 -16.17 -0.73
CA PRO A 81 -3.74 -16.96 -1.71
C PRO A 81 -4.29 -16.04 -2.82
N PRO A 82 -4.42 -16.53 -4.06
CA PRO A 82 -5.03 -15.78 -5.15
C PRO A 82 -6.46 -15.40 -4.73
N SER A 83 -6.75 -14.10 -4.74
CA SER A 83 -8.12 -13.60 -4.62
C SER A 83 -8.90 -14.14 -5.82
N LYS A 84 -9.74 -15.15 -5.58
CA LYS A 84 -10.82 -15.53 -6.49
C LYS A 84 -11.76 -14.36 -6.72
#